data_AF-A0A950AJV1-F1
#
_entry.id   AF-A0A950AJV1-F1
#
_cell.length_a   1.000
_cell.length_b   1.000
_cell.length_c   1.000
_cell.angle_alpha   90.00
_cell.angle_beta   90.00
_cell.angle_gamma   90.00
#
_symmetry.space_group_name_H-M   'P 1'
#
loop_
_entity.id
_entity.type
_entity.pdbx_description
1 polymer ?
#
loop_
_entity_poly.entity_id
_entity_poly.type
_entity_poly.pdbx_seq_one_letter_code
_entity_poly.pdbx_strand_id
1 'polypeptide(L)'
;MPIPLSTENLQKMVELLNEFSLPRAVLDFEQHSFVAWNSKFLEHTDFSENEMRSSRPEDLLTLADSPLPLFERSEGQTVQYLTCTARRPFGAESAPGYVVKSNSKFGYVMLDLFEPSTAEFEQGRSVGRQEERDRIARLFHEEVSSPMIAALFLIETAKSELHEAALPQAEAVSKASDILTDVTEKIVKAIDQPDHNQQ
;
A
#
# COMPACT_ATOMS: atom_id res chain seq x y z
N MET A 1 -18.16 10.96 -12.61
CA MET A 1 -19.25 11.62 -11.87
C MET A 1 -18.87 11.65 -10.39
N PRO A 2 -18.86 12.81 -9.72
CA PRO A 2 -18.63 12.85 -8.28
C PRO A 2 -19.78 12.14 -7.57
N ILE A 3 -19.48 11.10 -6.78
CA ILE A 3 -20.48 10.45 -5.94
C ILE A 3 -20.81 11.44 -4.81
N PRO A 4 -22.05 11.92 -4.68
CA PRO A 4 -22.43 12.72 -3.53
C PRO A 4 -22.40 11.80 -2.30
N LEU A 5 -21.31 11.87 -1.54
CA LEU A 5 -21.17 11.17 -0.28
C LEU A 5 -22.04 11.89 0.75
N SER A 6 -23.22 11.33 1.04
CA SER A 6 -24.03 11.76 2.17
C SER A 6 -23.32 11.41 3.48
N THR A 7 -23.59 12.18 4.53
CA THR A 7 -23.11 11.93 5.89
C THR A 7 -23.45 10.51 6.36
N GLU A 8 -24.63 10.00 5.98
CA GLU A 8 -25.08 8.63 6.28
C GLU A 8 -24.21 7.56 5.60
N ASN A 9 -23.80 7.78 4.35
CA ASN A 9 -22.92 6.85 3.63
C ASN A 9 -21.50 6.82 4.24
N LEU A 10 -21.01 7.97 4.68
CA LEU A 10 -19.72 8.07 5.38
C LEU A 10 -19.76 7.34 6.73
N GLN A 11 -20.84 7.47 7.49
CA GLN A 11 -21.03 6.76 8.75
C GLN A 11 -21.03 5.23 8.53
N LYS A 12 -21.79 4.74 7.55
CA LYS A 12 -21.81 3.30 7.20
C LYS A 12 -20.43 2.77 6.78
N MET A 13 -19.69 3.55 5.98
CA MET A 13 -18.32 3.18 5.58
C MET A 13 -17.40 3.06 6.79
N VAL A 14 -17.50 4.00 7.73
CA VAL A 14 -16.69 4.02 8.95
C VAL A 14 -17.07 2.90 9.91
N GLU A 15 -18.34 2.51 9.97
CA GLU A 15 -18.81 1.34 10.72
C GLU A 15 -18.25 0.03 10.18
N LEU A 16 -18.22 -0.16 8.85
CA LEU A 16 -17.59 -1.34 8.23
C LEU A 16 -16.11 -1.47 8.60
N LEU A 17 -15.43 -0.35 8.84
CA LEU A 17 -14.02 -0.36 9.23
C LEU A 17 -13.79 -0.86 10.66
N ASN A 18 -14.83 -0.98 11.49
CA ASN A 18 -14.73 -1.68 12.78
C ASN A 18 -14.38 -3.16 12.61
N GLU A 19 -14.82 -3.81 11.53
CA GLU A 19 -14.49 -5.22 11.26
C GLU A 19 -12.99 -5.45 11.14
N PHE A 20 -12.26 -4.43 10.69
CA PHE A 20 -10.81 -4.45 10.53
C PHE A 20 -10.05 -3.99 11.78
N SER A 21 -10.76 -3.64 12.86
CA SER A 21 -10.17 -3.11 14.09
C SER A 21 -9.28 -1.86 13.91
N LEU A 22 -9.51 -1.09 12.84
CA LEU A 22 -8.69 0.09 12.51
C LEU A 22 -9.30 1.35 13.12
N PRO A 23 -8.54 2.21 13.83
CA PRO A 23 -9.05 3.47 14.37
C PRO A 23 -9.18 4.50 13.26
N ARG A 24 -10.43 4.79 12.85
CA ARG A 24 -10.75 5.63 11.68
C ARG A 24 -11.82 6.68 11.98
N ALA A 25 -11.64 7.87 11.41
CA ALA A 25 -12.62 8.96 11.48
C ALA A 25 -12.63 9.78 10.18
N VAL A 26 -13.69 10.57 9.99
CA VAL A 26 -13.88 11.48 8.86
C VAL A 26 -14.07 12.90 9.39
N LEU A 27 -13.29 13.82 8.85
CA LEU A 27 -13.35 15.25 9.11
C LEU A 27 -14.06 15.97 7.98
N ASP A 28 -14.86 16.98 8.29
CA ASP A 28 -15.25 18.03 7.35
C ASP A 28 -14.40 19.28 7.64
N PHE A 29 -13.51 19.61 6.71
CA PHE A 29 -12.63 20.78 6.82
C PHE A 29 -13.36 22.10 6.59
N GLU A 30 -14.51 22.10 5.92
CA GLU A 30 -15.31 23.32 5.73
C GLU A 30 -16.10 23.65 7.01
N GLN A 31 -16.62 22.61 7.67
CA GLN A 31 -17.41 22.76 8.90
C GLN A 31 -16.59 22.70 10.18
N HIS A 32 -15.29 22.38 10.08
CA HIS A 32 -14.39 22.15 11.22
C HIS A 32 -15.01 21.19 12.24
N SER A 33 -15.48 20.02 11.76
CA SER A 33 -16.19 19.04 12.58
C SER A 33 -15.82 17.61 12.19
N PHE A 34 -16.01 16.69 13.14
CA PHE A 34 -16.02 15.26 12.83
C PHE A 34 -17.40 14.87 12.29
N VAL A 35 -17.41 14.17 11.15
CA VAL A 35 -18.64 13.75 10.47
C VAL A 35 -19.00 12.30 10.79
N ALA A 36 -17.97 11.47 10.96
CA ALA A 36 -18.11 10.06 11.26
C ALA A 36 -16.85 9.55 11.99
N TRP A 37 -17.01 8.54 12.85
CA TRP A 37 -15.92 7.83 13.53
C TRP A 37 -16.39 6.43 13.91
N ASN A 38 -15.44 5.51 14.08
CA ASN A 38 -15.73 4.15 14.47
C ASN A 38 -15.39 3.89 15.95
N SER A 39 -15.82 2.75 16.50
CA SER A 39 -15.63 2.48 17.93
C SER A 39 -14.15 2.36 18.26
N LYS A 40 -13.36 1.80 17.34
CA LYS A 40 -11.91 1.66 17.47
C LYS A 40 -11.20 2.99 17.56
N PHE A 41 -11.68 4.03 16.86
CA PHE A 41 -11.14 5.38 16.99
C PHE A 41 -11.36 5.94 18.41
N LEU A 42 -12.57 5.74 18.98
CA LEU A 42 -12.88 6.18 20.34
C LEU A 42 -12.07 5.41 21.38
N GLU A 43 -12.00 4.08 21.25
CA GLU A 43 -11.19 3.20 22.12
C GLU A 43 -9.70 3.59 22.09
N HIS A 44 -9.19 3.97 20.92
CA HIS A 44 -7.78 4.29 20.74
C HIS A 44 -7.40 5.69 21.23
N THR A 45 -8.34 6.64 21.17
CA THR A 45 -8.12 8.04 21.56
C THR A 45 -8.61 8.37 22.98
N ASP A 46 -9.44 7.50 23.54
CA ASP A 46 -10.22 7.71 24.76
C ASP A 46 -11.20 8.90 24.68
N PHE A 47 -11.53 9.38 23.47
CA PHE A 47 -12.54 10.41 23.27
C PHE A 47 -13.94 9.86 23.48
N SER A 48 -14.82 10.69 24.04
CA SER A 48 -16.24 10.36 24.10
C SER A 48 -16.97 10.77 22.81
N GLU A 49 -18.10 10.12 22.49
CA GLU A 49 -18.93 10.55 21.36
C GLU A 49 -19.39 12.01 21.49
N ASN A 50 -19.69 12.45 22.71
CA ASN A 50 -20.12 13.83 22.96
C ASN A 50 -19.00 14.82 22.64
N GLU A 51 -17.77 14.49 23.06
CA GLU A 51 -16.58 15.29 22.77
C GLU A 51 -16.32 15.36 21.26
N MET A 52 -16.39 14.23 20.55
CA MET A 52 -16.24 14.21 19.09
C MET A 52 -17.28 15.08 18.36
N ARG A 53 -18.51 15.15 18.88
CA ARG A 53 -19.58 15.99 18.32
C ARG A 53 -19.43 17.47 18.63
N SER A 54 -18.88 17.80 19.81
CA SER A 54 -18.83 19.19 20.30
C SER A 54 -17.50 19.90 20.03
N SER A 55 -16.42 19.15 19.85
CA SER A 55 -15.06 19.67 19.70
C SER A 55 -14.68 19.86 18.24
N ARG A 56 -13.78 20.80 17.99
CA ARG A 56 -13.22 20.97 16.65
C ARG A 56 -12.09 19.96 16.42
N PRO A 57 -11.87 19.51 15.17
CA PRO A 57 -10.74 18.65 14.82
C PRO A 57 -9.41 19.18 15.32
N GLU A 58 -9.17 20.49 15.30
CA GLU A 58 -7.91 21.12 15.72
C GLU A 58 -7.69 21.09 17.25
N ASP A 59 -8.77 20.88 18.02
CA ASP A 59 -8.69 20.73 19.47
C ASP A 59 -8.26 19.30 19.85
N LEU A 60 -8.63 18.32 19.02
CA LEU A 60 -8.39 16.89 19.25
C LEU A 60 -7.19 16.33 18.46
N LEU A 61 -6.90 16.91 17.29
CA LEU A 61 -5.86 16.51 16.36
C LEU A 61 -4.91 17.67 16.09
N THR A 62 -3.61 17.40 16.14
CA THR A 62 -2.58 18.31 15.63
C THR A 62 -2.19 17.83 14.24
N LEU A 63 -2.45 18.64 13.21
CA LEU A 63 -2.04 18.35 11.83
C LEU A 63 -0.69 19.03 11.56
N ALA A 64 0.21 18.35 10.85
CA ALA A 64 1.46 18.98 10.42
C ALA A 64 1.21 19.91 9.23
N ASP A 65 1.95 21.03 9.21
CA ASP A 65 1.83 22.06 8.17
C ASP A 65 2.45 21.65 6.82
N SER A 66 3.29 20.60 6.81
CA SER A 66 3.95 20.13 5.60
C SER A 66 3.28 18.86 5.08
N PRO A 67 2.62 18.89 3.91
CA PRO A 67 2.15 17.66 3.27
C PRO A 67 3.32 16.77 2.88
N LEU A 68 3.13 15.46 3.04
CA LEU A 68 4.04 14.46 2.49
C LEU A 68 3.98 14.49 0.95
N PRO A 69 5.06 14.08 0.25
CA PRO A 69 5.12 14.14 -1.20
C PRO A 69 3.89 13.46 -1.84
N LEU A 70 3.26 14.21 -2.75
CA LEU A 70 2.01 13.84 -3.41
C LEU A 70 2.19 12.57 -4.25
N PHE A 71 1.28 11.61 -4.09
CA PHE A 71 1.03 10.63 -5.15
C PHE A 71 0.09 11.28 -6.15
N GLU A 72 0.63 11.73 -7.29
CA GLU A 72 -0.20 12.12 -8.42
C GLU A 72 -0.91 10.89 -8.96
N ARG A 73 -2.19 10.73 -8.57
CA ARG A 73 -3.08 9.78 -9.24
C ARG A 73 -3.50 10.41 -10.57
N SER A 74 -3.53 9.59 -11.61
CA SER A 74 -3.90 9.94 -12.98
C SER A 74 -5.06 10.94 -13.06
N GLU A 75 -4.84 12.00 -13.85
CA GLU A 75 -5.80 13.01 -14.30
C GLU A 75 -6.60 13.73 -13.19
N GLY A 76 -5.95 14.67 -12.49
CA GLY A 76 -6.61 15.84 -11.90
C GLY A 76 -7.15 15.71 -10.47
N GLN A 77 -7.01 14.56 -9.81
CA GLN A 77 -7.34 14.40 -8.39
C GLN A 77 -6.08 14.39 -7.52
N THR A 78 -5.77 15.54 -6.93
CA THR A 78 -4.70 15.67 -5.93
C THR A 78 -5.20 15.21 -4.58
N VAL A 79 -4.59 14.15 -4.04
CA VAL A 79 -4.79 13.68 -2.67
C VAL A 79 -3.58 14.12 -1.85
N GLN A 80 -3.84 14.81 -0.75
CA GLN A 80 -2.80 15.28 0.17
C GLN A 80 -2.75 14.36 1.38
N TYR A 81 -1.55 13.95 1.76
CA TYR A 81 -1.28 13.21 2.99
C TYR A 81 -0.68 14.17 4.01
N LEU A 82 -1.38 14.38 5.11
CA LEU A 82 -0.93 15.18 6.24
C LEU A 82 -0.63 14.23 7.40
N THR A 83 0.52 14.38 8.06
CA THR A 83 0.71 13.68 9.33
C THR A 83 -0.16 14.32 10.40
N CYS A 84 -0.70 13.51 11.30
CA CYS A 84 -1.49 14.01 12.42
C CYS A 84 -1.15 13.30 13.72
N THR A 85 -1.41 13.96 14.84
CA THR A 85 -1.36 13.34 16.17
C THR A 85 -2.66 13.64 16.91
N ALA A 86 -3.35 12.60 17.36
CA ALA A 86 -4.49 12.72 18.24
C ALA A 86 -4.01 12.89 19.68
N ARG A 87 -4.51 13.94 20.35
CA ARG A 87 -4.23 14.18 21.76
C ARG A 87 -4.96 13.13 22.59
N ARG A 88 -4.28 12.48 23.52
CA ARG A 88 -4.93 11.59 24.48
C ARG A 88 -5.10 12.28 25.82
N PRO A 89 -6.16 12.00 26.56
CA PRO A 89 -6.39 12.62 27.86
C PRO A 89 -5.35 12.13 28.89
N PHE A 90 -5.25 12.86 30.01
CA PHE A 90 -4.47 12.47 31.20
C PHE A 90 -2.96 12.22 30.99
N GLY A 91 -2.35 12.88 30.00
CA GLY A 91 -0.89 12.80 29.78
C GLY A 91 -0.43 11.48 29.15
N ALA A 92 -1.35 10.69 28.59
CA ALA A 92 -1.00 9.57 27.72
C ALA A 92 -0.29 10.07 26.45
N GLU A 93 0.55 9.21 25.88
CA GLU A 93 1.24 9.51 24.63
C GLU A 93 0.24 9.79 23.51
N SER A 94 0.50 10.81 22.70
CA SER A 94 -0.38 11.14 21.57
C SER A 94 -0.37 10.00 20.54
N ALA A 95 -1.53 9.71 19.95
CA ALA A 95 -1.65 8.70 18.90
C ALA A 95 -1.35 9.32 17.53
N PRO A 96 -0.22 9.00 16.87
CA PRO A 96 0.11 9.51 15.56
C PRO A 96 -0.74 8.82 14.51
N GLY A 97 -0.69 9.38 13.32
CA GLY A 97 -1.42 8.88 12.17
C GLY A 97 -1.31 9.83 11.00
N TYR A 98 -2.27 9.67 10.09
CA TYR A 98 -2.33 10.41 8.85
C TYR A 98 -3.76 10.87 8.57
N VAL A 99 -3.87 12.04 7.95
CA VAL A 99 -5.10 12.51 7.33
C VAL A 99 -4.91 12.51 5.82
N VAL A 100 -5.77 11.78 5.14
CA VAL A 100 -5.88 11.77 3.68
C VAL A 100 -6.92 12.79 3.29
N LYS A 101 -6.50 13.90 2.69
CA LYS A 101 -7.37 14.99 2.26
C LYS A 101 -7.56 14.94 0.75
N SER A 102 -8.81 14.85 0.31
CA SER A 102 -9.19 15.04 -1.10
C SER A 102 -9.67 16.47 -1.29
N ASN A 103 -9.24 17.10 -2.39
CA ASN A 103 -9.42 18.46 -2.93
C ASN A 103 -10.38 19.55 -2.37
N SER A 104 -11.08 19.39 -1.25
CA SER A 104 -11.44 20.53 -0.38
C SER A 104 -12.22 20.16 0.88
N LYS A 105 -13.13 19.18 0.83
CA LYS A 105 -14.17 19.08 1.87
C LYS A 105 -13.87 18.10 2.98
N PHE A 106 -13.50 16.86 2.65
CA PHE A 106 -13.39 15.80 3.64
C PHE A 106 -11.96 15.31 3.83
N GLY A 107 -11.61 15.00 5.07
CA GLY A 107 -10.37 14.35 5.47
C GLY A 107 -10.67 12.98 6.06
N TYR A 108 -9.90 11.97 5.67
CA TYR A 108 -9.98 10.65 6.27
C TYR A 108 -8.82 10.44 7.23
N VAL A 109 -9.11 10.31 8.52
CA VAL A 109 -8.14 10.15 9.61
C VAL A 109 -7.86 8.68 9.84
N MET A 110 -6.58 8.36 9.91
CA MET A 110 -6.04 7.03 10.14
C MET A 110 -5.03 7.11 11.27
N LEU A 111 -5.39 6.66 12.47
CA LEU A 111 -4.41 6.58 13.56
C LEU A 111 -3.62 5.27 13.45
N ASP A 112 -2.36 5.34 13.89
CA ASP A 112 -1.45 4.21 13.95
C ASP A 112 -1.79 3.38 15.19
N LEU A 113 -1.89 2.07 14.99
CA LEU A 113 -2.05 1.13 16.10
C LEU A 113 -0.68 0.95 16.76
N PHE A 114 -0.41 1.71 17.83
CA PHE A 114 0.76 1.51 18.69
C PHE A 114 0.62 0.29 19.62
N GLU A 115 0.03 -0.79 19.16
CA GLU A 115 0.28 -2.04 19.86
C GLU A 115 1.69 -2.49 19.48
N PRO A 116 2.57 -2.84 20.46
CA PRO A 116 3.77 -3.58 20.14
C PRO A 116 3.30 -4.81 19.37
N SER A 117 3.77 -4.94 18.13
CA SER A 117 3.33 -5.95 17.18
C SER A 117 3.10 -7.27 17.92
N THR A 118 1.83 -7.68 18.08
CA THR A 118 1.55 -8.93 18.77
C THR A 118 2.25 -10.04 18.01
N ALA A 119 2.65 -11.11 18.71
CA ALA A 119 3.26 -12.26 18.03
C ALA A 119 2.38 -12.77 16.88
N GLU A 120 1.05 -12.66 17.03
CA GLU A 120 0.04 -12.97 16.03
C GLU A 120 0.06 -12.02 14.83
N PHE A 121 0.25 -10.71 15.04
CA PHE A 121 0.39 -9.74 13.96
C PHE A 121 1.69 -9.97 13.17
N GLU A 122 2.81 -10.21 13.84
CA GLU A 122 4.07 -10.54 13.17
C GLU A 122 4.00 -11.86 12.41
N GLN A 123 3.32 -12.86 13.00
CA GLN A 123 3.03 -14.12 12.33
C GLN A 123 2.15 -13.89 11.10
N GLY A 124 1.06 -13.14 11.22
CA GLY A 124 0.17 -12.81 10.10
C GLY A 124 0.88 -12.04 8.99
N ARG A 125 1.76 -11.10 9.35
CA ARG A 125 2.61 -10.36 8.41
C ARG A 125 3.59 -11.28 7.69
N SER A 126 4.19 -12.23 8.40
CA SER A 126 5.10 -13.23 7.82
C SER A 126 4.35 -14.16 6.86
N VAL A 127 3.20 -14.68 7.28
CA VAL A 127 2.34 -15.54 6.44
C VAL A 127 1.88 -14.78 5.19
N GLY A 128 1.38 -13.54 5.33
CA GLY A 128 0.93 -12.75 4.19
C GLY A 128 2.06 -12.43 3.19
N ARG A 129 3.28 -12.17 3.67
CA ARG A 129 4.45 -12.04 2.79
C ARG A 129 4.76 -13.34 2.07
N GLN A 130 4.66 -14.48 2.74
CA GLN A 130 4.90 -15.78 2.13
C GLN A 130 3.82 -16.12 1.09
N GLU A 131 2.54 -15.88 1.39
CA GLU A 131 1.44 -16.09 0.45
C GLU A 131 1.58 -15.23 -0.81
N GLU A 132 2.00 -13.97 -0.66
CA GLU A 132 2.23 -13.08 -1.80
C GLU A 132 3.44 -13.54 -2.64
N ARG A 133 4.50 -14.03 -2.01
CA ARG A 133 5.63 -14.66 -2.73
C ARG A 133 5.17 -15.88 -3.51
N ASP A 134 4.40 -16.76 -2.89
CA ASP A 134 3.86 -17.97 -3.51
C ASP A 134 2.91 -17.61 -4.67
N ARG A 135 2.19 -16.49 -4.57
CA ARG A 135 1.35 -15.96 -5.65
C ARG A 135 2.18 -15.47 -6.81
N ILE A 136 3.24 -14.67 -6.56
CA ILE A 136 4.15 -14.16 -7.60
C ILE A 136 4.88 -15.32 -8.29
N ALA A 137 5.37 -16.30 -7.53
CA ALA A 137 6.05 -17.48 -8.06
C ALA A 137 5.14 -18.28 -9.00
N ARG A 138 3.88 -18.50 -8.59
CA ARG A 138 2.87 -19.15 -9.43
C ARG A 138 2.60 -18.36 -10.71
N LEU A 139 2.34 -17.06 -10.61
CA LEU A 139 2.04 -16.23 -11.77
C LEU A 139 3.22 -16.19 -12.76
N PHE A 140 4.45 -16.13 -12.26
CA PHE A 140 5.63 -16.23 -13.10
C PHE A 140 5.73 -17.60 -13.81
N HIS A 141 5.49 -18.69 -13.09
CA HIS A 141 5.50 -20.02 -13.69
C HIS A 141 4.40 -20.21 -14.73
N GLU A 142 3.18 -19.77 -14.45
CA GLU A 142 2.01 -19.98 -15.32
C GLU A 142 2.04 -19.06 -16.55
N GLU A 143 2.39 -17.79 -16.39
CA GLU A 143 2.24 -16.80 -17.47
C GLU A 143 3.55 -16.49 -18.21
N VAL A 144 4.69 -16.51 -17.51
CA VAL A 144 5.96 -15.98 -18.04
C VAL A 144 6.93 -17.09 -18.45
N SER A 145 7.00 -18.18 -17.69
CA SER A 145 8.04 -19.21 -17.89
C SER A 145 7.95 -19.88 -19.27
N SER A 146 6.75 -20.25 -19.72
CA SER A 146 6.56 -20.98 -20.98
C SER A 146 6.89 -20.12 -22.22
N PRO A 147 6.38 -18.90 -22.37
CA PRO A 147 6.77 -18.02 -23.49
C PRO A 147 8.27 -17.67 -23.48
N MET A 148 8.86 -17.50 -22.30
CA MET A 148 10.28 -17.18 -22.17
C MET A 148 11.19 -18.34 -22.59
N ILE A 149 10.85 -19.57 -22.20
CA ILE A 149 11.55 -20.79 -22.66
C ILE A 149 11.40 -20.94 -24.18
N ALA A 150 10.20 -20.71 -24.73
CA ALA A 150 9.98 -20.75 -26.17
C ALA A 150 10.83 -19.71 -26.91
N ALA A 151 10.94 -18.49 -26.39
CA ALA A 151 11.80 -17.45 -26.95
C ALA A 151 13.29 -17.85 -26.94
N LEU A 152 13.78 -18.45 -25.83
CA LEU A 152 15.16 -18.96 -25.77
C LEU A 152 15.41 -20.03 -26.83
N PHE A 153 14.48 -20.97 -27.04
CA PHE A 153 14.61 -21.98 -28.09
C PHE A 153 14.64 -21.37 -29.50
N LEU A 154 13.78 -20.37 -29.77
CA LEU A 154 13.79 -19.67 -31.06
C LEU A 154 15.11 -18.92 -31.30
N ILE A 155 15.67 -18.31 -30.26
CA ILE A 155 16.95 -17.59 -30.34
C ILE A 155 18.12 -18.55 -30.58
N GLU A 156 18.17 -19.69 -29.89
CA GLU A 156 19.21 -20.71 -30.11
C GLU A 156 19.09 -21.36 -31.50
N THR A 157 17.86 -21.53 -32.00
CA THR A 157 17.62 -21.99 -33.38
C THR A 157 18.17 -20.98 -34.39
N ALA A 158 17.80 -19.70 -34.26
CA ALA A 158 18.28 -18.63 -35.13
C ALA A 158 19.81 -18.46 -35.07
N LYS A 159 20.40 -18.56 -33.88
CA LYS A 159 21.85 -18.54 -33.68
C LYS A 159 22.52 -19.67 -34.45
N SER A 160 21.97 -20.89 -34.38
CA SER A 160 22.52 -22.08 -35.05
C SER A 160 22.46 -21.91 -36.58
N GLU A 161 21.32 -21.49 -37.12
CA GLU A 161 21.15 -21.24 -38.56
C GLU A 161 22.09 -20.15 -39.09
N LEU A 162 22.25 -19.04 -38.35
CA LEU A 162 23.16 -17.95 -38.72
C LEU A 162 24.62 -18.39 -38.67
N HIS A 163 24.98 -19.25 -37.70
CA HIS A 163 26.33 -19.80 -37.59
C HIS A 163 26.65 -20.76 -38.75
N GLU A 164 25.71 -21.62 -39.13
CA GLU A 164 25.84 -22.50 -40.30
C GLU A 164 25.97 -21.71 -41.61
N ALA A 165 25.24 -20.59 -41.73
CA ALA A 165 25.32 -19.69 -42.88
C ALA A 165 26.58 -18.78 -42.87
N ALA A 166 27.44 -18.87 -41.85
CA ALA A 166 28.61 -18.00 -41.65
C ALA A 166 28.27 -16.50 -41.67
N LEU A 167 27.10 -16.14 -41.16
CA LEU A 167 26.61 -14.77 -41.13
C LEU A 167 27.09 -14.04 -39.87
N PRO A 168 27.55 -12.77 -39.97
CA PRO A 168 28.09 -12.02 -38.83
C PRO A 168 27.05 -11.73 -37.73
N GLN A 169 25.76 -11.81 -38.05
CA GLN A 169 24.67 -11.63 -37.10
C GLN A 169 24.64 -12.73 -36.01
N ALA A 170 25.27 -13.88 -36.24
CA ALA A 170 25.33 -14.98 -35.27
C ALA A 170 25.92 -14.53 -33.92
N GLU A 171 26.92 -13.64 -33.94
CA GLU A 171 27.56 -13.14 -32.71
C GLU A 171 26.61 -12.25 -31.89
N ALA A 172 25.81 -11.41 -32.56
CA ALA A 172 24.83 -10.56 -31.89
C ALA A 172 23.69 -11.40 -31.27
N VAL A 173 23.23 -12.44 -31.97
CA VAL A 173 22.21 -13.37 -31.46
C VAL A 173 22.76 -14.20 -30.30
N SER A 174 24.04 -14.62 -30.34
CA SER A 174 24.69 -15.29 -29.21
C SER A 174 24.68 -14.43 -27.96
N LYS A 175 25.10 -13.16 -28.08
CA LYS A 175 25.10 -12.21 -26.96
C LYS A 175 23.69 -11.98 -26.40
N ALA A 176 22.68 -11.90 -27.27
CA ALA A 176 21.28 -11.77 -26.84
C ALA A 176 20.79 -13.01 -26.08
N SER A 177 21.15 -14.21 -26.52
CA SER A 177 20.84 -15.48 -25.83
C SER A 177 21.46 -15.53 -24.44
N ASP A 178 22.75 -15.16 -24.32
CA ASP A 178 23.47 -15.16 -23.05
C ASP A 178 22.84 -14.18 -22.05
N ILE A 179 22.47 -12.97 -22.50
CA ILE A 179 21.78 -11.97 -21.68
C ILE A 179 20.43 -12.49 -21.19
N LEU A 180 19.62 -13.08 -22.09
CA LEU A 180 18.30 -13.59 -21.72
C LEU A 180 18.39 -14.77 -20.74
N THR A 181 19.40 -15.62 -20.90
CA THR A 181 19.67 -16.73 -19.97
C THR A 181 20.05 -16.20 -18.60
N ASP A 182 20.99 -15.25 -18.51
CA ASP A 182 21.40 -14.63 -17.24
C ASP A 182 20.24 -13.89 -16.55
N VAL A 183 19.42 -13.16 -17.30
CA VAL A 183 18.22 -12.49 -16.77
C VAL A 183 17.22 -13.51 -16.23
N THR A 184 16.99 -14.61 -16.96
CA THR A 184 16.10 -15.69 -16.54
C THR A 184 16.56 -16.30 -15.21
N GLU A 185 17.85 -16.63 -15.10
CA GLU A 185 18.41 -17.17 -13.85
C GLU A 185 18.30 -16.19 -12.68
N LYS A 186 18.51 -14.88 -12.93
CA LYS A 186 18.38 -13.84 -11.90
C LYS A 186 16.93 -13.71 -11.41
N ILE A 187 15.96 -13.82 -12.31
CA ILE A 187 14.54 -13.78 -11.93
C ILE A 187 14.18 -14.99 -11.07
N VAL A 188 14.60 -16.20 -11.46
CA VAL A 188 14.37 -17.41 -10.65
C VAL A 188 15.00 -17.27 -9.27
N LYS A 189 16.26 -16.82 -9.18
CA LYS A 189 16.93 -16.59 -7.90
C LYS A 189 16.22 -15.55 -7.04
N ALA A 190 15.69 -14.48 -7.64
CA ALA A 190 14.98 -13.43 -6.91
C ALA A 190 13.63 -13.92 -6.35
N ILE A 191 12.96 -14.85 -7.05
CA ILE A 191 11.71 -15.45 -6.61
C ILE A 191 11.96 -16.49 -5.51
N ASP A 192 13.04 -17.28 -5.64
CA ASP A 192 13.36 -18.39 -4.72
C ASP A 192 14.10 -17.97 -3.44
N GLN A 193 14.63 -16.74 -3.37
CA GLN A 193 15.41 -16.31 -2.21
C GLN A 193 14.53 -16.08 -0.96
N PRO A 194 14.80 -16.80 0.15
CA PRO A 194 14.20 -16.47 1.44
C PRO A 194 14.70 -15.09 1.92
N ASP A 195 13.84 -14.32 2.57
CA ASP A 195 14.25 -13.06 3.22
C ASP A 195 15.27 -13.37 4.32
N HIS A 196 16.56 -13.18 4.03
CA HIS A 196 17.62 -13.22 5.04
C HIS A 196 17.83 -11.89 5.76
N ASN A 197 17.02 -10.87 5.46
CA ASN A 197 17.05 -9.58 6.17
C ASN A 197 16.06 -9.60 7.34
N GLN A 198 16.40 -10.35 8.38
CA GLN A 198 15.85 -10.18 9.73
C GLN A 198 16.98 -10.33 10.76
N GLN A 199 17.69 -9.23 10.99
CA GLN A 199 18.34 -8.90 12.27
C GLN A 199 17.87 -7.52 12.68
#